data_AF-A0A925GTS6-F1
#
_entry.id   AF-A0A925GTS6-F1
#
_cell.length_a   1.000
_cell.length_b   1.000
_cell.length_c   1.000
_cell.angle_alpha   90.00
_cell.angle_beta   90.00
_cell.angle_gamma   90.00
#
_symmetry.space_group_name_H-M   'P 1'
#
loop_
_entity.id
_entity.type
_entity.pdbx_description
1 polymer ?
#
loop_
_entity_poly.entity_id
_entity_poly.type
_entity_poly.pdbx_seq_one_letter_code
_entity_poly.pdbx_strand_id
1 'polypeptide(L)' 'MDLIAPVGQQIRDRRQFLRITQGDLAEIAGVSLRSLIDIERGKGNPGIHQLMKILDVLGLKIEISNKG' A
#
# COMPACT_ATOMS: atom_id res chain seq x y z
N MET A 1 7.66 -3.69 -16.00
CA MET A 1 7.00 -4.87 -15.41
C MET A 1 6.63 -4.47 -14.00
N ASP A 2 5.34 -4.36 -13.73
CA ASP A 2 4.82 -3.72 -12.51
C ASP A 2 4.88 -4.70 -11.34
N LEU A 3 6.07 -4.80 -10.73
CA LEU A 3 6.45 -5.80 -9.72
C LEU A 3 5.50 -5.81 -8.50
N ILE A 4 4.88 -4.66 -8.20
CA ILE A 4 4.03 -4.48 -7.02
C ILE A 4 2.53 -4.45 -7.34
N ALA A 5 2.11 -4.68 -8.59
CA ALA A 5 0.69 -4.55 -8.98
C ALA A 5 -0.28 -5.34 -8.08
N PRO A 6 0.01 -6.60 -7.68
CA PRO A 6 -0.86 -7.34 -6.77
C PRO A 6 -0.96 -6.70 -5.38
N VAL A 7 0.15 -6.16 -4.86
CA VAL A 7 0.20 -5.48 -3.56
C VAL A 7 -0.56 -4.16 -3.61
N GLY A 8 -0.36 -3.37 -4.67
CA GLY A 8 -1.08 -2.12 -4.90
C GLY A 8 -2.60 -2.31 -4.95
N GLN A 9 -3.06 -3.37 -5.61
CA GLN A 9 -4.49 -3.73 -5.65
C GLN A 9 -5.04 -4.08 -4.26
N GLN A 10 -4.32 -4.90 -3.49
CA GLN A 10 -4.73 -5.26 -2.12
C GLN A 10 -4.84 -4.04 -1.19
N ILE A 11 -3.88 -3.11 -1.29
CA ILE A 11 -3.91 -1.84 -0.54
C ILE A 11 -5.16 -1.05 -0.91
N ARG A 12 -5.44 -0.90 -2.21
CA ARG A 12 -6.61 -0.17 -2.71
C ARG A 12 -7.92 -0.79 -2.24
N ASP A 13 -8.05 -2.11 -2.36
CA ASP A 13 -9.27 -2.83 -2.00
C ASP A 13 -9.54 -2.71 -0.50
N ARG A 14 -8.51 -2.88 0.32
CA ARG A 14 -8.62 -2.71 1.77
C ARG A 14 -8.98 -1.28 2.16
N ARG A 15 -8.36 -0.28 1.51
CA ARG A 15 -8.70 1.13 1.73
C ARG A 15 -10.17 1.42 1.41
N GLN A 16 -10.66 0.92 0.28
CA GLN A 16 -12.06 1.08 -0.13
C GLN A 16 -13.02 0.37 0.83
N PHE A 17 -12.67 -0.81 1.32
CA PHE A 17 -13.43 -1.53 2.35
C PHE A 17 -13.56 -0.70 3.64
N LEU A 18 -12.48 -0.04 4.06
CA LEU A 18 -12.47 0.88 5.22
C LEU A 18 -13.13 2.24 4.93
N ARG A 19 -13.54 2.49 3.68
CA ARG A 19 -14.23 3.71 3.21
C ARG A 19 -13.44 5.01 3.45
N ILE A 20 -12.12 4.95 3.36
CA ILE A 20 -11.26 6.13 3.45
C ILE A 20 -10.72 6.55 2.07
N THR A 21 -10.47 7.85 1.89
CA THR A 21 -9.88 8.38 0.67
C THR A 21 -8.38 8.09 0.59
N GLN A 22 -7.78 8.28 -0.59
CA GLN A 22 -6.32 8.23 -0.71
C GLN A 22 -5.65 9.35 0.09
N GLY A 23 -6.31 10.52 0.23
CA GLY A 23 -5.83 11.61 1.06
C GLY A 23 -5.74 11.19 2.52
N ASP A 24 -6.83 10.64 3.05
CA ASP A 24 -6.91 10.18 4.44
C ASP A 24 -5.82 9.14 4.74
N LEU A 25 -5.67 8.13 3.88
CA LEU A 25 -4.63 7.10 4.07
C LEU A 25 -3.23 7.70 4.00
N ALA A 26 -2.97 8.61 3.06
CA ALA A 26 -1.66 9.24 2.93
C ALA A 26 -1.31 10.08 4.17
N GLU A 27 -2.28 10.83 4.69
CA GLU A 27 -2.15 11.63 5.90
C GLU A 27 -1.89 10.75 7.13
N ILE A 28 -2.74 9.75 7.38
CA ILE A 28 -2.62 8.86 8.56
C ILE A 28 -1.32 8.06 8.51
N ALA A 29 -0.92 7.56 7.33
CA ALA A 29 0.32 6.80 7.17
C ALA A 29 1.58 7.68 7.11
N GLY A 30 1.44 9.02 7.06
CA GLY A 30 2.58 9.93 6.92
C GLY A 30 3.40 9.69 5.65
N VAL A 31 2.72 9.48 4.52
CA VAL A 31 3.31 9.30 3.18
C VAL A 31 2.78 10.32 2.20
N SER A 32 3.49 10.57 1.09
CA SER A 32 2.96 11.47 0.07
C SER A 32 1.79 10.84 -0.68
N LEU A 33 0.74 11.64 -0.92
CA LEU A 33 -0.43 11.22 -1.70
C LEU A 33 -0.02 10.68 -3.09
N ARG A 34 0.93 11.35 -3.74
CA ARG A 34 1.48 10.91 -5.03
C ARG A 34 2.05 9.50 -4.94
N SER A 35 2.85 9.22 -3.92
CA SER A 35 3.43 7.89 -3.76
C SER A 35 2.36 6.84 -3.48
N LEU A 36 1.34 7.14 -2.69
CA LEU A 36 0.22 6.22 -2.47
C LEU A 36 -0.53 5.92 -3.78
N ILE A 37 -0.80 6.95 -4.59
CA ILE A 37 -1.43 6.79 -5.92
C ILE A 37 -0.61 5.89 -6.83
N ASP A 38 0.71 6.09 -6.87
CA ASP A 38 1.61 5.28 -7.68
C ASP A 38 1.63 3.82 -7.18
N ILE A 39 1.70 3.61 -5.86
CA ILE A 39 1.64 2.28 -5.23
C ILE A 39 0.33 1.56 -5.59
N GLU A 40 -0.83 2.21 -5.41
CA GLU A 40 -2.14 1.60 -5.73
C GLU A 40 -2.34 1.33 -7.23
N ARG A 41 -1.56 1.98 -8.09
CA ARG A 41 -1.52 1.72 -9.54
C ARG A 41 -0.50 0.65 -9.92
N GLY A 42 0.20 0.05 -8.95
CA GLY A 42 1.26 -0.92 -9.20
C GLY A 42 2.56 -0.30 -9.74
N LYS A 43 2.71 1.03 -9.66
CA LYS A 43 3.83 1.78 -10.23
C LYS A 43 4.88 2.14 -9.18
N GLY A 44 6.12 2.26 -9.63
CA GLY A 44 7.24 2.69 -8.81
C GLY A 44 7.86 1.55 -8.00
N ASN A 45 8.75 1.93 -7.08
CA ASN A 45 9.49 1.03 -6.20
C ASN A 45 9.47 1.58 -4.77
N PRO A 46 8.36 1.40 -4.03
CA PRO A 46 8.26 1.92 -2.67
C PRO A 46 9.29 1.24 -1.76
N GLY A 47 9.91 2.00 -0.87
CA GLY A 47 10.74 1.41 0.17
C GLY A 47 9.90 0.56 1.13
N ILE A 48 10.47 -0.51 1.67
CA ILE A 48 9.75 -1.42 2.58
C ILE A 48 9.15 -0.67 3.78
N HIS A 49 9.86 0.31 4.34
CA HIS A 49 9.38 1.11 5.47
C HIS A 49 8.11 1.89 5.11
N GLN A 50 8.06 2.47 3.91
CA GLN A 50 6.89 3.19 3.42
C GLN A 50 5.69 2.26 3.25
N LEU A 51 5.93 1.06 2.71
CA LEU A 51 4.92 0.04 2.57
C LEU A 51 4.37 -0.38 3.94
N MET A 52 5.25 -0.61 4.92
CA MET A 52 4.86 -0.98 6.29
C MET A 52 3.96 0.07 6.95
N LYS A 53 4.25 1.37 6.78
CA LYS A 53 3.37 2.44 7.30
C LYS A 53 1.95 2.36 6.73
N ILE A 54 1.84 2.14 5.42
CA ILE A 54 0.55 2.02 4.75
C ILE A 54 -0.21 0.78 5.25
N LEU A 55 0.48 -0.35 5.38
CA LEU A 55 -0.14 -1.60 5.81
C LEU A 55 -0.61 -1.54 7.26
N ASP A 56 0.14 -0.89 8.15
CA ASP A 56 -0.22 -0.69 9.56
C ASP A 56 -1.57 0.03 9.70
N VAL A 57 -1.75 1.15 8.98
CA VAL A 57 -3.01 1.90 8.96
C VAL A 57 -4.17 1.08 8.41
N LEU A 58 -3.92 0.21 7.44
CA LEU A 58 -4.93 -0.65 6.83
C LEU A 58 -5.23 -1.93 7.63
N GLY A 59 -4.49 -2.18 8.72
CA GLY A 59 -4.56 -3.42 9.48
C GLY A 59 -4.12 -4.65 8.66
N LEU A 60 -3.13 -4.47 7.78
CA LEU A 60 -2.55 -5.51 6.94
C LEU A 60 -1.14 -5.87 7.42
N LYS A 61 -0.67 -7.07 7.07
CA LYS A 61 0.69 -7.54 7.34
C LYS A 61 1.30 -8.19 6.11
N ILE A 62 2.64 -8.21 6.06
CA ILE A 62 3.42 -9.02 5.11
C ILE A 62 3.86 -10.29 5.82
N GLU A 63 3.73 -11.43 5.15
CA GLU A 63 4.29 -12.70 5.60
C GLU A 63 5.36 -13.17 4.60
N ILE A 64 6.47 -13.68 5.13
CA ILE A 64 7.56 -14.27 4.35
C ILE A 64 7.50 -15.78 4.58
N SER A 65 7.46 -16.54 3.48
CA SER A 65 7.47 -18.00 3.51
C SER A 65 8.54 -18.54 2.59
N ASN A 66 9.01 -19.76 2.87
CA ASN A 66 9.93 -20.45 1.98
C ASN A 66 9.24 -20.70 0.65
N LYS A 67 9.95 -20.44 -0.44
CA LYS A 67 9.53 -20.92 -1.75
C LYS A 67 9.63 -22.45 -1.69
N GLY A 68 8.50 -23.12 -1.91
CA GLY A 68 8.46 -24.58 -2.09
C GLY A 68 9.29 -25.01 -3.28
#